data_AF-A0A136A2W5-F1
#
_entry.id   AF-A0A136A2W5-F1
#
_cell.length_a   1.000
_cell.length_b   1.000
_cell.length_c   1.000
_cell.angle_alpha   90.00
_cell.angle_beta   90.00
_cell.angle_gamma   90.00
#
_symmetry.space_group_name_H-M   'P 1'
#
loop_
_entity.id
_entity.type
_entity.pdbx_description
1 polymer ?
#
loop_
_entity_poly.entity_id
_entity_poly.type
_entity_poly.pdbx_seq_one_letter_code
_entity_poly.pdbx_strand_id
1 'polypeptide(L)'
;MDLRQALSVLSKSSPYAVSTERSISKSLDLDKFKNYLYIETDIEKDFRNLIDKLSAQKIIFLCGSSGDGKSEIMTRFSQNDQYAHIDFHLDATHSFDPKLDAIATLNKIFSLYKASNRPLVVGINLGMMANYAKEGSNEHDEIKAAMQRHINKGGDSNNINFLSFEEHKYAKFCFKNGKPYSDFASRFIKKLTSQYSDGRSNPFWDLMSENRISGQDSQTVTNFNLLAIESVQYSIIELLMKARLAKDQFLTARALLDFIYSILVGKGFLFDNLFLGKNNELSDRIESFDPALLRTENVDNFVLTMKLNLDEPRLNAFNNDLKTIGISELTEPASYIRLFFILRFAEFGNNYHADFSDEFNNKLIADYADVLVAHQDYTNEQDENEKNIINNFYKNTLFSALWRYINRSAPQLKNKQFLIAKENNILFATDLKLFVDWPLIAKYDSQDLMAFKAFIKVNQKPIEPALPVNINLLELLQRLNLGYRPNKYDKSCVLLLDELVEQIKLEMAKSDTLIIVDEYEIYEAERDDNMIEMTEQ
;
A
#
# COMPACT_ATOMS: atom_id res chain seq x y z
N MET A 1 11.00 15.60 -32.44
CA MET A 1 10.60 14.66 -31.38
C MET A 1 9.51 15.36 -30.58
N ASP A 2 8.36 14.74 -30.40
CA ASP A 2 7.23 15.35 -29.69
C ASP A 2 7.14 14.89 -28.21
N LEU A 3 6.23 15.49 -27.44
CA LEU A 3 6.02 15.15 -26.03
C LEU A 3 5.66 13.66 -25.83
N ARG A 4 4.81 13.10 -26.70
CA ARG A 4 4.37 11.70 -26.60
C ARG A 4 5.53 10.73 -26.79
N GLN A 5 6.40 10.99 -27.76
CA GLN A 5 7.64 10.26 -27.99
C GLN A 5 8.58 10.36 -26.79
N ALA A 6 8.69 11.54 -26.16
CA ALA A 6 9.48 11.71 -24.94
C ALA A 6 8.95 10.87 -23.78
N LEU A 7 7.64 10.90 -23.55
CA LEU A 7 6.99 10.15 -22.49
C LEU A 7 7.12 8.63 -22.68
N SER A 8 7.40 8.13 -23.89
CA SER A 8 7.56 6.71 -24.15
C SER A 8 8.70 6.03 -23.37
N VAL A 9 9.67 6.79 -22.84
CA VAL A 9 10.72 6.27 -21.92
C VAL A 9 10.15 5.67 -20.64
N LEU A 10 8.94 6.08 -20.26
CA LEU A 10 8.23 5.63 -19.06
C LEU A 10 7.51 4.28 -19.27
N SER A 11 7.23 3.91 -20.52
CA SER A 11 6.43 2.71 -20.82
C SER A 11 7.19 1.44 -20.47
N LYS A 12 6.48 0.43 -19.95
CA LYS A 12 7.01 -0.92 -19.72
C LYS A 12 7.49 -1.63 -21.01
N SER A 13 7.00 -1.19 -22.17
CA SER A 13 7.39 -1.73 -23.48
C SER A 13 8.60 -1.01 -24.07
N SER A 14 9.12 -0.01 -23.36
CA SER A 14 10.28 0.76 -23.77
C SER A 14 11.55 -0.11 -23.73
N PRO A 15 12.52 0.09 -24.65
CA PRO A 15 13.86 -0.47 -24.50
C PRO A 15 14.53 -0.10 -23.17
N TYR A 16 14.08 0.99 -22.54
CA TYR A 16 14.56 1.45 -21.24
C TYR A 16 13.91 0.77 -20.03
N ALA A 17 12.89 -0.08 -20.25
CA ALA A 17 12.17 -0.77 -19.18
C ALA A 17 12.99 -1.91 -18.53
N VAL A 18 14.06 -2.36 -19.19
CA VAL A 18 14.97 -3.39 -18.67
C VAL A 18 16.41 -2.98 -18.94
N SER A 19 17.20 -2.83 -17.89
CA SER A 19 18.64 -2.61 -17.99
C SER A 19 19.33 -3.95 -18.10
N THR A 20 19.83 -4.27 -19.30
CA THR A 20 20.66 -5.45 -19.57
C THR A 20 22.04 -5.01 -20.03
N GLU A 21 23.05 -5.86 -19.89
CA GLU A 21 24.41 -5.62 -20.38
C GLU A 21 24.50 -5.40 -21.91
N ARG A 22 23.40 -5.53 -22.66
CA ARG A 22 23.35 -5.26 -24.10
C ARG A 22 23.37 -3.76 -24.40
N SER A 23 24.57 -3.28 -24.67
CA SER A 23 24.92 -2.33 -25.75
C SER A 23 23.86 -1.27 -26.12
N ILE A 24 23.94 -0.09 -25.48
CA ILE A 24 24.07 1.33 -25.95
C ILE A 24 23.52 1.70 -27.36
N SER A 25 22.72 0.88 -28.01
CA SER A 25 22.32 1.09 -29.40
C SER A 25 20.81 1.02 -29.51
N LYS A 26 20.14 2.19 -29.37
CA LYS A 26 19.16 2.65 -30.38
C LYS A 26 18.46 4.00 -30.15
N SER A 27 18.77 4.81 -29.14
CA SER A 27 18.27 6.21 -29.13
C SER A 27 19.05 7.16 -28.21
N LEU A 28 20.17 7.70 -28.70
CA LEU A 28 20.89 8.82 -28.06
C LEU A 28 19.94 9.96 -27.63
N ASP A 29 18.87 10.18 -28.39
CA ASP A 29 17.88 11.23 -28.14
C ASP A 29 16.94 10.95 -26.95
N LEU A 30 16.66 9.69 -26.60
CA LEU A 30 15.81 9.34 -25.46
C LEU A 30 16.59 9.18 -24.15
N ASP A 31 17.90 8.92 -24.24
CA ASP A 31 18.79 8.84 -23.08
C ASP A 31 18.75 10.11 -22.23
N LYS A 32 18.65 11.29 -22.88
CA LYS A 32 18.56 12.57 -22.15
C LYS A 32 17.32 12.64 -21.25
N PHE A 33 16.19 12.05 -21.67
CA PHE A 33 14.95 12.05 -20.89
C PHE A 33 15.01 11.04 -19.74
N LYS A 34 15.54 9.83 -20.00
CA LYS A 34 15.79 8.84 -18.93
C LYS A 34 16.74 9.40 -17.87
N ASN A 35 17.86 9.97 -18.30
CA ASN A 35 18.86 10.57 -17.41
C ASN A 35 18.31 11.80 -16.68
N TYR A 36 17.40 12.55 -17.32
CA TYR A 36 16.71 13.64 -16.66
C TYR A 36 15.89 13.12 -15.47
N LEU A 37 15.03 12.12 -15.70
CA LEU A 37 14.11 11.58 -14.69
C LEU A 37 14.76 10.74 -13.60
N TYR A 38 16.05 10.46 -13.70
CA TYR A 38 16.72 9.66 -12.68
C TYR A 38 16.59 10.28 -11.29
N ILE A 39 16.25 9.45 -10.31
CA ILE A 39 16.12 9.83 -8.91
C ILE A 39 16.93 8.85 -8.09
N GLU A 40 17.95 9.35 -7.40
CA GLU A 40 18.70 8.56 -6.44
C GLU A 40 17.80 8.21 -5.23
N THR A 41 17.75 6.92 -4.93
CA THR A 41 16.96 6.35 -3.83
C THR A 41 17.81 6.18 -2.58
N ASP A 42 17.20 6.10 -1.40
CA ASP A 42 17.97 5.95 -0.16
C ASP A 42 18.68 4.59 -0.08
N ILE A 43 18.08 3.53 -0.65
CA ILE A 43 18.76 2.24 -0.79
C ILE A 43 19.99 2.32 -1.72
N GLU A 44 19.98 3.15 -2.76
CA GLU A 44 21.17 3.38 -3.59
C GLU A 44 22.27 4.10 -2.82
N LYS A 45 21.92 5.07 -1.97
CA LYS A 45 22.89 5.76 -1.10
C LYS A 45 23.51 4.80 -0.08
N ASP A 46 22.69 3.96 0.55
CA ASP A 46 23.19 2.96 1.49
C ASP A 46 24.01 1.87 0.80
N PHE A 47 23.60 1.47 -0.41
CA PHE A 47 24.38 0.57 -1.26
C PHE A 47 25.74 1.17 -1.62
N ARG A 48 25.81 2.46 -1.99
CA ARG A 48 27.07 3.16 -2.21
C ARG A 48 27.96 3.13 -0.96
N ASN A 49 27.39 3.48 0.19
CA ASN A 49 28.11 3.49 1.46
C ASN A 49 28.67 2.12 1.84
N LEU A 50 27.98 1.03 1.51
CA LEU A 50 28.45 -0.34 1.73
C LEU A 50 29.53 -0.75 0.72
N ILE A 51 29.33 -0.42 -0.56
CA ILE A 51 30.31 -0.71 -1.61
C ILE A 51 31.62 0.05 -1.37
N ASP A 52 31.58 1.32 -0.98
CA ASP A 52 32.78 2.13 -0.73
C ASP A 52 33.62 1.60 0.45
N LYS A 53 33.01 0.82 1.35
CA LYS A 53 33.67 0.18 2.51
C LYS A 53 33.95 -1.30 2.28
N LEU A 54 33.72 -1.80 1.06
CA LEU A 54 33.78 -3.22 0.79
C LEU A 54 35.24 -3.71 0.78
N SER A 55 35.54 -4.65 1.66
CA SER A 55 36.84 -5.32 1.74
C SER A 55 36.78 -6.68 1.04
N ALA A 56 37.96 -7.26 0.78
CA ALA A 56 38.08 -8.63 0.25
C ALA A 56 37.22 -9.64 1.02
N GLN A 57 36.71 -10.65 0.30
CA GLN A 57 35.88 -11.74 0.85
C GLN A 57 34.62 -11.27 1.61
N LYS A 58 33.96 -10.23 1.09
CA LYS A 58 32.60 -9.85 1.52
C LYS A 58 31.61 -10.00 0.37
N ILE A 59 30.37 -10.32 0.74
CA ILE A 59 29.23 -10.36 -0.19
C ILE A 59 28.22 -9.27 0.19
N ILE A 60 27.72 -8.54 -0.81
CA ILE A 60 26.50 -7.73 -0.69
C ILE A 60 25.41 -8.35 -1.55
N PHE A 61 24.25 -8.60 -0.94
CA PHE A 61 23.03 -8.96 -1.66
C PHE A 61 22.11 -7.73 -1.78
N LEU A 62 21.81 -7.33 -3.01
CA LEU A 62 20.75 -6.35 -3.29
C LEU A 62 19.47 -7.11 -3.63
N CYS A 63 18.48 -7.04 -2.74
CA CYS A 63 17.33 -7.93 -2.68
C CYS A 63 16.04 -7.14 -2.96
N GLY A 64 15.10 -7.72 -3.70
CA GLY A 64 13.81 -7.05 -3.96
C GLY A 64 13.04 -7.71 -5.08
N SER A 65 11.94 -7.09 -5.52
CA SER A 65 11.07 -7.64 -6.57
C SER A 65 11.46 -7.17 -7.97
N SER A 66 10.92 -7.82 -8.99
CA SER A 66 11.13 -7.43 -10.38
C SER A 66 10.59 -6.01 -10.61
N GLY A 67 11.42 -5.11 -11.15
CA GLY A 67 11.03 -3.72 -11.46
C GLY A 67 11.31 -2.69 -10.35
N ASP A 68 11.92 -3.08 -9.24
CA ASP A 68 12.29 -2.15 -8.15
C ASP A 68 13.50 -1.25 -8.46
N GLY A 69 14.26 -1.55 -9.52
CA GLY A 69 15.45 -0.79 -9.91
C GLY A 69 16.78 -1.45 -9.56
N LYS A 70 16.76 -2.69 -9.02
CA LYS A 70 17.98 -3.47 -8.70
C LYS A 70 18.99 -3.48 -9.84
N SER A 71 18.57 -3.90 -11.05
CA SER A 71 19.45 -4.00 -12.21
C SER A 71 19.97 -2.64 -12.66
N GLU A 72 19.20 -1.55 -12.49
CA GLU A 72 19.65 -0.19 -12.82
C GLU A 72 20.78 0.25 -11.87
N ILE A 73 20.60 0.05 -10.56
CA ILE A 73 21.64 0.33 -9.55
C ILE A 73 22.88 -0.52 -9.86
N MET A 74 22.73 -1.83 -10.03
CA MET A 74 23.88 -2.71 -10.27
C MET A 74 24.63 -2.37 -11.56
N THR A 75 23.92 -2.12 -12.66
CA THR A 75 24.53 -1.78 -13.95
C THR A 75 25.40 -0.53 -13.80
N ARG A 76 24.87 0.52 -13.15
CA ARG A 76 25.60 1.78 -12.94
C ARG A 76 26.90 1.59 -12.16
N PHE A 77 26.86 0.83 -11.07
CA PHE A 77 28.04 0.60 -10.25
C PHE A 77 29.04 -0.34 -10.95
N SER A 78 28.56 -1.34 -11.69
CA SER A 78 29.42 -2.26 -12.46
C SER A 78 30.17 -1.58 -13.61
N GLN A 79 29.63 -0.49 -14.15
CA GLN A 79 30.23 0.29 -15.24
C GLN A 79 31.16 1.41 -14.74
N ASN A 80 31.25 1.62 -13.43
CA ASN A 80 32.12 2.64 -12.86
C ASN A 80 33.50 2.03 -12.55
N ASP A 81 34.54 2.60 -13.16
CA ASP A 81 35.94 2.15 -13.01
C ASP A 81 36.41 2.08 -11.55
N GLN A 82 35.85 2.91 -10.66
CA GLN A 82 36.13 2.87 -9.21
C GLN A 82 35.84 1.48 -8.60
N TYR A 83 34.87 0.75 -9.15
CA TYR A 83 34.39 -0.52 -8.62
C TYR A 83 34.82 -1.73 -9.46
N ALA A 84 35.76 -1.57 -10.40
CA ALA A 84 36.26 -2.65 -11.27
C ALA A 84 36.96 -3.80 -10.52
N HIS A 85 37.25 -3.63 -9.23
CA HIS A 85 37.82 -4.65 -8.35
C HIS A 85 36.77 -5.57 -7.68
N ILE A 86 35.48 -5.26 -7.88
CA ILE A 86 34.33 -6.00 -7.33
C ILE A 86 33.69 -6.82 -8.44
N ASP A 87 33.29 -8.04 -8.14
CA ASP A 87 32.56 -8.88 -9.08
C ASP A 87 31.05 -8.63 -8.92
N PHE A 88 30.38 -8.26 -10.01
CA PHE A 88 28.94 -8.01 -10.02
C PHE A 88 28.22 -9.15 -10.73
N HIS A 89 27.12 -9.62 -10.13
CA HIS A 89 26.20 -10.56 -10.76
C HIS A 89 24.79 -9.98 -10.81
N LEU A 90 24.39 -9.50 -11.99
CA LEU A 90 23.08 -8.93 -12.24
C LEU A 90 22.04 -10.03 -12.44
N ASP A 91 20.94 -9.93 -11.70
CA ASP A 91 19.72 -10.73 -11.88
C ASP A 91 19.94 -12.24 -11.92
N ALA A 92 20.09 -12.84 -10.73
CA ALA A 92 20.25 -14.29 -10.56
C ALA A 92 19.05 -15.14 -11.04
N THR A 93 18.01 -14.55 -11.65
CA THR A 93 16.79 -15.24 -12.06
C THR A 93 16.73 -15.59 -13.54
N HIS A 94 17.60 -15.00 -14.35
CA HIS A 94 17.78 -15.36 -15.75
C HIS A 94 19.18 -15.93 -15.95
N SER A 95 19.29 -17.25 -16.01
CA SER A 95 20.51 -17.87 -16.53
C SER A 95 20.72 -17.37 -17.95
N PHE A 96 21.84 -16.68 -18.19
CA PHE A 96 22.27 -16.29 -19.53
C PHE A 96 22.69 -17.51 -20.38
N ASP A 97 22.73 -18.69 -19.78
CA ASP A 97 22.95 -19.98 -20.43
C ASP A 97 21.63 -20.79 -20.44
N PRO A 98 21.05 -21.07 -21.62
CA PRO A 98 19.80 -21.83 -21.75
C PRO A 98 19.86 -23.27 -21.21
N LYS A 99 21.01 -23.72 -20.71
CA LYS A 99 21.23 -25.05 -20.11
C LYS A 99 21.40 -25.05 -18.59
N LEU A 100 21.53 -23.89 -17.94
CA LEU A 100 21.77 -23.81 -16.49
C LEU A 100 20.53 -23.33 -15.74
N ASP A 101 20.20 -24.03 -14.66
CA ASP A 101 19.21 -23.58 -13.69
C ASP A 101 19.77 -22.42 -12.85
N ALA A 102 18.91 -21.55 -12.33
CA ALA A 102 19.29 -20.38 -11.52
C ALA A 102 20.06 -20.79 -10.26
N ILE A 103 19.70 -21.91 -9.62
CA ILE A 103 20.42 -22.46 -8.46
C ILE A 103 21.83 -22.92 -8.86
N ALA A 104 21.97 -23.60 -10.00
CA ALA A 104 23.27 -24.04 -10.50
C ALA A 104 24.18 -22.85 -10.84
N THR A 105 23.60 -21.77 -11.38
CA THR A 105 24.29 -20.51 -11.67
C THR A 105 24.81 -19.87 -10.38
N LEU A 106 23.97 -19.78 -9.33
CA LEU A 106 24.38 -19.29 -8.01
C LEU A 106 25.48 -20.14 -7.38
N ASN A 107 25.39 -21.48 -7.44
CA ASN A 107 26.45 -22.38 -6.97
C ASN A 107 27.79 -22.07 -7.66
N LYS A 108 27.78 -21.89 -8.98
CA LYS A 108 28.99 -21.54 -9.74
C LYS A 108 29.57 -20.20 -9.29
N ILE A 109 28.72 -19.19 -9.11
CA ILE A 109 29.14 -17.85 -8.68
C ILE A 109 29.77 -17.89 -7.29
N PHE A 110 29.15 -18.59 -6.35
CA PHE A 110 29.69 -18.68 -4.99
C PHE A 110 30.97 -19.52 -4.93
N SER A 111 31.09 -20.55 -5.78
CA SER A 111 32.35 -21.30 -5.96
C SER A 111 33.48 -20.41 -6.48
N LEU A 112 33.19 -19.58 -7.51
CA LEU A 112 34.16 -18.62 -8.06
C LEU A 112 34.54 -17.56 -7.02
N TYR A 113 33.55 -17.03 -6.29
CA TYR A 113 33.78 -16.08 -5.21
C TYR A 113 34.71 -16.65 -4.14
N LYS A 114 34.48 -17.89 -3.67
CA LYS A 114 35.36 -18.57 -2.70
C LYS A 114 36.77 -18.82 -3.23
N ALA A 115 36.90 -19.06 -4.53
CA ALA A 115 38.20 -19.21 -5.19
C ALA A 115 38.91 -17.87 -5.44
N SER A 116 38.15 -16.76 -5.45
CA SER A 116 38.66 -15.41 -5.62
C SER A 116 38.96 -14.73 -4.28
N ASN A 117 39.83 -13.71 -4.28
CA ASN A 117 39.96 -12.78 -3.15
C ASN A 117 39.15 -11.49 -3.37
N ARG A 118 38.21 -11.50 -4.32
CA ARG A 118 37.46 -10.31 -4.74
C ARG A 118 36.12 -10.24 -4.00
N PRO A 119 35.63 -9.05 -3.66
CA PRO A 119 34.28 -8.90 -3.15
C PRO A 119 33.24 -9.24 -4.22
N LEU A 120 32.06 -9.69 -3.78
CA LEU A 120 30.96 -10.06 -4.67
C LEU A 120 29.71 -9.24 -4.36
N VAL A 121 29.05 -8.73 -5.39
CA VAL A 121 27.74 -8.09 -5.30
C VAL A 121 26.73 -8.87 -6.15
N VAL A 122 25.63 -9.30 -5.53
CA VAL A 122 24.62 -10.13 -6.18
C VAL A 122 23.25 -9.45 -6.12
N GLY A 123 22.64 -9.23 -7.27
CA GLY A 123 21.24 -8.83 -7.37
C GLY A 123 20.34 -10.05 -7.40
N ILE A 124 19.45 -10.17 -6.43
CA ILE A 124 18.62 -11.37 -6.27
C ILE A 124 17.16 -11.02 -5.95
N ASN A 125 16.23 -11.82 -6.49
CA ASN A 125 14.83 -11.76 -6.10
C ASN A 125 14.62 -12.53 -4.80
N LEU A 126 13.76 -12.04 -3.90
CA LEU A 126 13.54 -12.66 -2.59
C LEU A 126 13.06 -14.12 -2.69
N GLY A 127 12.19 -14.43 -3.66
CA GLY A 127 11.78 -15.82 -3.94
C GLY A 127 12.96 -16.71 -4.33
N MET A 128 13.88 -16.22 -5.16
CA MET A 128 15.07 -16.99 -5.54
C MET A 128 16.08 -17.13 -4.41
N MET A 129 16.20 -16.12 -3.54
CA MET A 129 16.97 -16.24 -2.31
C MET A 129 16.39 -17.34 -1.42
N ALA A 130 15.07 -17.39 -1.24
CA ALA A 130 14.40 -18.42 -0.45
C ALA A 130 14.57 -19.82 -1.05
N ASN A 131 14.52 -19.96 -2.37
CA ASN A 131 14.78 -21.22 -3.06
C ASN A 131 16.23 -21.67 -2.85
N TYR A 132 17.20 -20.77 -3.08
CA TYR A 132 18.62 -21.10 -2.92
C TYR A 132 18.99 -21.43 -1.47
N ALA A 133 18.40 -20.75 -0.48
CA ALA A 133 18.61 -21.05 0.94
C ALA A 133 18.26 -22.51 1.29
N LYS A 134 17.27 -23.10 0.60
CA LYS A 134 16.83 -24.49 0.80
C LYS A 134 17.56 -25.49 -0.09
N GLU A 135 17.74 -25.17 -1.36
CA GLU A 135 18.14 -26.12 -2.41
C GLU A 135 19.59 -25.94 -2.90
N GLY A 136 20.27 -24.87 -2.48
CA GLY A 136 21.66 -24.60 -2.83
C GLY A 136 22.64 -25.68 -2.34
N SER A 137 23.80 -25.77 -3.00
CA SER A 137 24.84 -26.74 -2.67
C SER A 137 25.29 -26.61 -1.21
N ASN A 138 25.55 -27.75 -0.55
CA ASN A 138 26.09 -27.78 0.81
C ASN A 138 27.50 -27.19 0.89
N GLU A 139 28.19 -27.06 -0.25
CA GLU A 139 29.47 -26.35 -0.34
C GLU A 139 29.35 -24.86 0.04
N HIS A 140 28.14 -24.30 0.11
CA HIS A 140 27.85 -22.89 0.41
C HIS A 140 26.91 -22.73 1.61
N ASP A 141 26.95 -23.66 2.57
CA ASP A 141 26.05 -23.65 3.74
C ASP A 141 26.15 -22.38 4.58
N GLU A 142 27.31 -21.72 4.65
CA GLU A 142 27.43 -20.43 5.35
C GLU A 142 26.63 -19.31 4.69
N ILE A 143 26.55 -19.31 3.35
CA ILE A 143 25.75 -18.35 2.57
C ILE A 143 24.25 -18.69 2.70
N LYS A 144 23.89 -19.98 2.61
CA LYS A 144 22.50 -20.45 2.81
C LYS A 144 21.98 -20.08 4.20
N ALA A 145 22.79 -20.30 5.24
CA ALA A 145 22.46 -19.93 6.62
C ALA A 145 22.32 -18.41 6.80
N ALA A 146 23.11 -17.60 6.10
CA ALA A 146 22.97 -16.15 6.11
C ALA A 146 21.67 -15.69 5.42
N MET A 147 21.36 -16.24 4.24
CA MET A 147 20.10 -15.97 3.54
C MET A 147 18.87 -16.37 4.38
N GLN A 148 18.90 -17.56 4.99
CA GLN A 148 17.80 -18.03 5.84
C GLN A 148 17.61 -17.14 7.08
N ARG A 149 18.70 -16.65 7.68
CA ARG A 149 18.64 -15.68 8.77
C ARG A 149 18.00 -14.38 8.31
N HIS A 150 18.44 -13.82 7.20
CA HIS A 150 17.87 -12.58 6.64
C HIS A 150 16.37 -12.73 6.33
N ILE A 151 15.95 -13.83 5.68
CA ILE A 151 14.53 -14.13 5.41
C ILE A 151 13.71 -14.19 6.71
N ASN A 152 14.27 -14.79 7.75
CA ASN A 152 13.66 -14.88 9.08
C ASN A 152 13.81 -13.58 9.90
N LYS A 153 14.30 -12.48 9.30
CA LYS A 153 14.62 -11.19 9.96
C LYS A 153 15.60 -11.31 11.14
N GLY A 154 16.43 -12.35 11.14
CA GLY A 154 17.61 -12.45 12.00
C GLY A 154 18.75 -11.63 11.38
N GLY A 155 19.37 -10.76 12.18
CA GLY A 155 20.32 -9.75 11.70
C GLY A 155 21.52 -10.24 10.89
N ASP A 156 22.28 -9.28 10.37
CA ASP A 156 23.39 -9.50 9.44
C ASP A 156 24.54 -10.35 10.05
N SER A 157 25.34 -10.92 9.15
CA SER A 157 26.59 -11.59 9.51
C SER A 157 27.79 -10.74 9.08
N ASN A 158 28.90 -10.77 9.82
CA ASN A 158 30.06 -9.89 9.60
C ASN A 158 30.60 -9.84 8.15
N ASN A 159 30.40 -10.89 7.34
CA ASN A 159 30.94 -10.99 5.98
C ASN A 159 29.87 -10.96 4.86
N ILE A 160 28.57 -11.00 5.19
CA ILE A 160 27.48 -11.02 4.23
C ILE A 160 26.45 -9.97 4.66
N ASN A 161 26.27 -8.95 3.82
CA ASN A 161 25.33 -7.86 4.05
C ASN A 161 24.16 -7.99 3.08
N PHE A 162 22.96 -7.67 3.57
CA PHE A 162 21.76 -7.64 2.76
C PHE A 162 21.21 -6.22 2.73
N LEU A 163 20.80 -5.78 1.54
CA LEU A 163 19.99 -4.58 1.35
C LEU A 163 18.73 -5.00 0.63
N SER A 164 17.59 -4.95 1.31
CA SER A 164 16.31 -5.36 0.73
C SER A 164 15.39 -4.17 0.50
N PHE A 165 14.87 -4.02 -0.71
CA PHE A 165 13.82 -3.04 -1.05
C PHE A 165 12.52 -3.22 -0.22
N GLU A 166 12.35 -4.35 0.46
CA GLU A 166 11.22 -4.61 1.38
C GLU A 166 11.49 -4.15 2.83
N GLU A 167 12.71 -3.72 3.17
CA GLU A 167 12.97 -3.12 4.48
C GLU A 167 12.16 -1.83 4.65
N HIS A 168 11.62 -1.63 5.86
CA HIS A 168 10.79 -0.47 6.19
C HIS A 168 11.47 0.87 5.84
N LYS A 169 12.79 0.97 6.06
CA LYS A 169 13.57 2.16 5.74
C LYS A 169 13.45 2.59 4.27
N TYR A 170 13.19 1.65 3.36
CA TYR A 170 13.04 1.90 1.92
C TYR A 170 11.59 1.80 1.45
N ALA A 171 10.63 1.79 2.39
CA ALA A 171 9.22 1.77 2.07
C ALA A 171 8.86 2.97 1.19
N LYS A 172 8.17 2.69 0.10
CA LYS A 172 7.76 3.72 -0.88
C LYS A 172 6.57 4.54 -0.40
N PHE A 173 5.87 4.08 0.63
CA PHE A 173 4.75 4.76 1.23
C PHE A 173 4.94 4.89 2.74
N CYS A 174 4.48 6.01 3.27
CA CYS A 174 4.34 6.24 4.71
C CYS A 174 3.19 7.21 4.95
N PHE A 175 2.86 7.43 6.21
CA PHE A 175 2.01 8.54 6.63
C PHE A 175 2.88 9.69 7.13
N LYS A 176 2.70 10.90 6.57
CA LYS A 176 3.30 12.13 7.09
C LYS A 176 2.19 13.00 7.64
N ASN A 177 2.19 13.25 8.95
CA ASN A 177 1.14 14.03 9.64
C ASN A 177 -0.27 13.47 9.34
N GLY A 178 -0.46 12.16 9.45
CA GLY A 178 -1.73 11.48 9.14
C GLY A 178 -2.11 11.39 7.65
N LYS A 179 -1.31 11.98 6.74
CA LYS A 179 -1.61 11.99 5.30
C LYS A 179 -0.77 10.98 4.53
N PRO A 180 -1.37 10.27 3.55
CA PRO A 180 -0.64 9.44 2.60
C PRO A 180 0.52 10.19 1.94
N TYR A 181 1.70 9.57 1.94
CA TYR A 181 2.86 10.13 1.28
C TYR A 181 3.72 9.06 0.63
N SER A 182 4.26 9.37 -0.54
CA SER A 182 5.30 8.58 -1.20
C SER A 182 6.42 9.49 -1.65
N ASP A 183 7.60 9.36 -1.05
CA ASP A 183 8.74 10.21 -1.39
C ASP A 183 9.14 10.04 -2.86
N PHE A 184 9.31 8.78 -3.29
CA PHE A 184 9.70 8.46 -4.66
C PHE A 184 8.66 8.94 -5.68
N ALA A 185 7.36 8.65 -5.48
CA ALA A 185 6.33 9.06 -6.43
C ALA A 185 6.16 10.58 -6.48
N SER A 186 6.22 11.25 -5.33
CA SER A 186 6.15 12.72 -5.26
C SER A 186 7.31 13.36 -6.01
N ARG A 187 8.55 12.95 -5.72
CA ARG A 187 9.75 13.47 -6.40
C ARG A 187 9.70 13.19 -7.90
N PHE A 188 9.26 11.99 -8.30
CA PHE A 188 9.15 11.62 -9.70
C PHE A 188 8.15 12.48 -10.47
N ILE A 189 6.90 12.56 -9.99
CA ILE A 189 5.85 13.31 -10.68
C ILE A 189 6.22 14.79 -10.70
N LYS A 190 6.68 15.35 -9.58
CA LYS A 190 7.12 16.76 -9.51
C LYS A 190 8.26 17.04 -10.49
N LYS A 191 9.26 16.16 -10.58
CA LYS A 191 10.39 16.31 -11.50
C LYS A 191 9.98 16.22 -12.96
N LEU A 192 9.04 15.32 -13.29
CA LEU A 192 8.47 15.16 -14.62
C LEU A 192 7.71 16.42 -15.08
N THR A 193 6.99 17.08 -14.17
CA THR A 193 6.06 18.16 -14.54
C THR A 193 6.49 19.57 -14.15
N SER A 194 7.59 19.77 -13.40
CA SER A 194 8.07 21.12 -13.07
C SER A 194 8.87 21.73 -14.22
N GLN A 195 8.77 23.04 -14.43
CA GLN A 195 9.56 23.72 -15.47
C GLN A 195 11.07 23.60 -15.26
N TYR A 196 11.52 23.62 -14.00
CA TYR A 196 12.92 23.49 -13.61
C TYR A 196 13.06 22.49 -12.46
N SER A 197 14.12 21.68 -12.51
CA SER A 197 14.47 20.73 -11.44
C SER A 197 15.97 20.48 -11.45
N ASP A 198 16.57 20.24 -10.28
CA ASP A 198 18.01 19.98 -10.12
C ASP A 198 18.92 21.01 -10.81
N GLY A 199 18.52 22.29 -10.83
CA GLY A 199 19.29 23.38 -11.42
C GLY A 199 19.33 23.39 -12.97
N ARG A 200 18.46 22.64 -13.65
CA ARG A 200 18.37 22.59 -15.12
C ARG A 200 16.92 22.67 -15.62
N SER A 201 16.75 23.06 -16.88
CA SER A 201 15.44 23.06 -17.57
C SER A 201 14.90 21.64 -17.71
N ASN A 202 13.58 21.49 -17.61
CA ASN A 202 12.90 20.22 -17.83
C ASN A 202 12.62 20.01 -19.33
N PRO A 203 13.26 19.01 -19.98
CA PRO A 203 13.05 18.78 -21.41
C PRO A 203 11.63 18.30 -21.75
N PHE A 204 10.87 17.75 -20.79
CA PHE A 204 9.46 17.41 -21.00
C PHE A 204 8.57 18.66 -21.00
N TRP A 205 8.87 19.63 -20.13
CA TRP A 205 8.14 20.90 -20.08
C TRP A 205 8.34 21.70 -21.35
N ASP A 206 9.56 21.71 -21.88
CA ASP A 206 9.90 22.39 -23.13
C ASP A 206 9.08 21.82 -24.30
N LEU A 207 9.06 20.49 -24.45
CA LEU A 207 8.23 19.81 -25.46
C LEU A 207 6.73 20.02 -25.25
N MET A 208 6.25 20.03 -24.00
CA MET A 208 4.85 20.34 -23.70
C MET A 208 4.48 21.75 -24.16
N SER A 209 5.36 22.73 -23.92
CA SER A 209 5.16 24.13 -24.32
C SER A 209 5.13 24.28 -25.85
N GLU A 210 6.04 23.59 -26.56
CA GLU A 210 6.07 23.55 -28.03
C GLU A 210 4.81 22.89 -28.62
N ASN A 211 4.39 21.75 -28.08
CA ASN A 211 3.16 21.06 -28.49
C ASN A 211 1.93 21.94 -28.25
N ARG A 212 1.88 22.68 -27.12
CA ARG A 212 0.79 23.62 -26.82
C ARG A 212 0.69 24.73 -27.85
N ILE A 213 1.82 25.32 -28.26
CA ILE A 213 1.87 26.41 -29.25
C ILE A 213 1.47 25.90 -30.64
N SER A 214 1.93 24.71 -31.01
CA SER A 214 1.64 24.10 -32.32
C SER A 214 0.24 23.47 -32.42
N GLY A 215 -0.47 23.31 -31.29
CA GLY A 215 -1.76 22.63 -31.23
C GLY A 215 -1.68 21.11 -31.42
N GLN A 216 -0.48 20.53 -31.38
CA GLN A 216 -0.27 19.09 -31.53
C GLN A 216 -0.53 18.33 -30.23
N ASP A 217 -1.25 17.21 -30.33
CA ASP A 217 -1.54 16.31 -29.19
C ASP A 217 -2.08 17.05 -27.97
N SER A 218 -3.10 17.90 -28.21
CA SER A 218 -3.70 18.77 -27.19
C SER A 218 -4.15 18.00 -25.95
N GLN A 219 -4.64 16.78 -26.10
CA GLN A 219 -5.01 15.92 -24.98
C GLN A 219 -3.83 15.56 -24.08
N THR A 220 -2.68 15.16 -24.65
CA THR A 220 -1.50 14.85 -23.84
C THR A 220 -0.96 16.10 -23.13
N VAL A 221 -1.04 17.26 -23.79
CA VAL A 221 -0.71 18.56 -23.17
C VAL A 221 -1.65 18.86 -22.00
N THR A 222 -2.96 18.70 -22.18
CA THR A 222 -3.97 18.86 -21.11
C THR A 222 -3.68 17.91 -19.95
N ASN A 223 -3.42 16.63 -20.22
CA ASN A 223 -3.11 15.63 -19.21
C ASN A 223 -1.82 15.96 -18.44
N PHE A 224 -0.79 16.45 -19.14
CA PHE A 224 0.45 16.89 -18.52
C PHE A 224 0.22 18.10 -17.60
N ASN A 225 -0.57 19.08 -18.04
CA ASN A 225 -0.92 20.24 -17.24
C ASN A 225 -1.74 19.87 -16.01
N LEU A 226 -2.70 18.94 -16.14
CA LEU A 226 -3.44 18.40 -15.00
C LEU A 226 -2.51 17.70 -14.00
N LEU A 227 -1.59 16.86 -14.48
CA LEU A 227 -0.61 16.19 -13.61
C LEU A 227 0.35 17.19 -12.93
N ALA A 228 0.58 18.35 -13.53
CA ALA A 228 1.43 19.39 -12.94
C ALA A 228 0.81 20.09 -11.72
N ILE A 229 -0.51 19.97 -11.51
CA ILE A 229 -1.22 20.54 -10.36
C ILE A 229 -0.91 19.72 -9.10
N GLU A 230 -0.39 20.36 -8.05
CA GLU A 230 0.06 19.67 -6.83
C GLU A 230 -1.05 18.88 -6.13
N SER A 231 -2.28 19.39 -6.09
CA SER A 231 -3.45 18.70 -5.53
C SER A 231 -3.86 17.47 -6.34
N VAL A 232 -3.66 17.49 -7.67
CA VAL A 232 -3.87 16.32 -8.53
C VAL A 232 -2.80 15.26 -8.25
N GLN A 233 -1.54 15.68 -8.09
CA GLN A 233 -0.44 14.76 -7.71
C GLN A 233 -0.75 14.07 -6.37
N TYR A 234 -1.18 14.84 -5.37
CA TYR A 234 -1.60 14.31 -4.08
C TYR A 234 -2.77 13.34 -4.21
N SER A 235 -3.80 13.67 -5.00
CA SER A 235 -4.94 12.79 -5.24
C SER A 235 -4.54 11.44 -5.86
N ILE A 236 -3.55 11.44 -6.76
CA ILE A 236 -2.99 10.22 -7.35
C ILE A 236 -2.19 9.43 -6.32
N ILE A 237 -1.37 10.08 -5.49
CA ILE A 237 -0.58 9.43 -4.43
C ILE A 237 -1.50 8.79 -3.39
N GLU A 238 -2.56 9.48 -2.96
CA GLU A 238 -3.57 8.93 -2.05
C GLU A 238 -4.26 7.70 -2.66
N LEU A 239 -4.56 7.73 -3.96
CA LEU A 239 -5.17 6.59 -4.66
C LEU A 239 -4.22 5.39 -4.77
N LEU A 240 -2.94 5.63 -5.05
CA LEU A 240 -1.91 4.59 -5.05
C LEU A 240 -1.72 4.00 -3.65
N MET A 241 -1.76 4.83 -2.60
CA MET A 241 -1.74 4.38 -1.21
C MET A 241 -2.95 3.53 -0.87
N LYS A 242 -4.16 3.92 -1.32
CA LYS A 242 -5.38 3.12 -1.18
C LYS A 242 -5.21 1.73 -1.81
N ALA A 243 -4.67 1.68 -3.02
CA ALA A 243 -4.38 0.42 -3.70
C ALA A 243 -3.35 -0.42 -2.93
N ARG A 244 -2.30 0.22 -2.38
CA ARG A 244 -1.32 -0.46 -1.53
C ARG A 244 -1.98 -1.09 -0.31
N LEU A 245 -2.75 -0.31 0.47
CA LEU A 245 -3.33 -0.77 1.73
C LEU A 245 -4.46 -1.80 1.53
N ALA A 246 -5.40 -1.52 0.62
CA ALA A 246 -6.63 -2.33 0.48
C ALA A 246 -6.46 -3.55 -0.43
N LYS A 247 -5.51 -3.52 -1.37
CA LYS A 247 -5.30 -4.60 -2.36
C LYS A 247 -3.91 -5.24 -2.29
N ASP A 248 -3.09 -4.86 -1.30
CA ASP A 248 -1.69 -5.27 -1.17
C ASP A 248 -0.87 -5.02 -2.45
N GLN A 249 -1.22 -3.96 -3.20
CA GLN A 249 -0.58 -3.67 -4.47
C GLN A 249 0.81 -3.07 -4.24
N PHE A 250 1.87 -3.80 -4.60
CA PHE A 250 3.23 -3.28 -4.53
C PHE A 250 3.45 -2.21 -5.61
N LEU A 251 4.16 -1.15 -5.22
CA LEU A 251 4.55 -0.08 -6.14
C LEU A 251 6.00 -0.27 -6.57
N THR A 252 6.25 -0.96 -7.68
CA THR A 252 7.61 -1.00 -8.26
C THR A 252 7.91 0.30 -9.01
N ALA A 253 9.19 0.65 -9.20
CA ALA A 253 9.53 1.84 -9.99
C ALA A 253 8.99 1.70 -11.41
N ARG A 254 9.17 0.53 -12.03
CA ARG A 254 8.63 0.22 -13.36
C ARG A 254 7.10 0.36 -13.44
N ALA A 255 6.38 -0.16 -12.45
CA ALA A 255 4.92 -0.08 -12.42
C ALA A 255 4.45 1.39 -12.33
N LEU A 256 5.10 2.20 -11.50
CA LEU A 256 4.80 3.62 -11.38
C LEU A 256 5.04 4.37 -12.70
N LEU A 257 6.21 4.18 -13.34
CA LEU A 257 6.53 4.86 -14.59
C LEU A 257 5.51 4.51 -15.69
N ASP A 258 5.20 3.23 -15.85
CA ASP A 258 4.23 2.77 -16.85
C ASP A 258 2.81 3.27 -16.54
N PHE A 259 2.47 3.39 -15.25
CA PHE A 259 1.19 3.94 -14.83
C PHE A 259 1.08 5.43 -15.17
N ILE A 260 2.10 6.22 -14.84
CA ILE A 260 2.14 7.65 -15.19
C ILE A 260 2.14 7.84 -16.71
N TYR A 261 2.83 6.99 -17.46
CA TYR A 261 2.73 6.97 -18.91
C TYR A 261 1.29 6.74 -19.39
N SER A 262 0.62 5.72 -18.84
CA SER A 262 -0.73 5.35 -19.26
C SER A 262 -1.76 6.44 -18.99
N ILE A 263 -1.65 7.16 -17.86
CA ILE A 263 -2.59 8.25 -17.54
C ILE A 263 -2.36 9.49 -18.40
N LEU A 264 -1.12 9.76 -18.82
CA LEU A 264 -0.77 10.91 -19.65
C LEU A 264 -1.12 10.69 -21.13
N VAL A 265 -0.76 9.51 -21.66
CA VAL A 265 -0.74 9.20 -23.09
C VAL A 265 -1.96 8.36 -23.53
N GLY A 266 -2.78 7.93 -22.56
CA GLY A 266 -4.00 7.16 -22.76
C GLY A 266 -5.04 7.84 -23.66
N LYS A 267 -6.09 7.10 -24.01
CA LYS A 267 -7.08 7.52 -25.02
C LYS A 267 -7.94 8.70 -24.60
N GLY A 268 -8.15 8.92 -23.30
CA GLY A 268 -8.93 10.03 -22.78
C GLY A 268 -8.10 11.04 -21.99
N PHE A 269 -8.80 11.87 -21.22
CA PHE A 269 -8.17 12.75 -20.26
C PHE A 269 -7.62 11.99 -19.05
N LEU A 270 -6.72 12.61 -18.29
CA LEU A 270 -6.03 12.01 -17.15
C LEU A 270 -7.00 11.37 -16.16
N PHE A 271 -8.08 12.06 -15.80
CA PHE A 271 -9.08 11.55 -14.85
C PHE A 271 -9.83 10.32 -15.36
N ASP A 272 -10.05 10.19 -16.67
CA ASP A 272 -10.66 9.00 -17.24
C ASP A 272 -9.64 7.87 -17.39
N ASN A 273 -8.44 8.17 -17.89
CA ASN A 273 -7.36 7.19 -18.02
C ASN A 273 -6.97 6.57 -16.66
N LEU A 274 -7.13 7.33 -15.57
CA LEU A 274 -6.86 6.87 -14.21
C LEU A 274 -7.69 5.64 -13.81
N PHE A 275 -8.96 5.59 -14.24
CA PHE A 275 -9.91 4.55 -13.82
C PHE A 275 -10.33 3.61 -14.96
N LEU A 276 -10.26 4.06 -16.21
CA LEU A 276 -10.60 3.27 -17.41
C LEU A 276 -9.37 2.69 -18.11
N GLY A 277 -8.17 3.05 -17.66
CA GLY A 277 -6.91 2.57 -18.22
C GLY A 277 -6.82 1.05 -18.14
N LYS A 278 -6.59 0.40 -19.29
CA LYS A 278 -6.35 -1.05 -19.38
C LYS A 278 -4.89 -1.31 -19.69
N ASN A 279 -4.40 -2.48 -19.27
CA ASN A 279 -3.04 -2.98 -19.53
C ASN A 279 -1.95 -2.46 -18.58
N ASN A 280 -2.29 -2.03 -17.36
CA ASN A 280 -1.32 -1.75 -16.31
C ASN A 280 -1.81 -2.37 -15.00
N GLU A 281 -0.92 -3.06 -14.28
CA GLU A 281 -1.25 -3.74 -13.02
C GLU A 281 -1.84 -2.80 -11.97
N LEU A 282 -1.32 -1.57 -11.86
CA LEU A 282 -1.85 -0.55 -10.95
C LEU A 282 -3.24 -0.07 -11.39
N SER A 283 -3.45 0.13 -12.69
CA SER A 283 -4.75 0.56 -13.23
C SER A 283 -5.84 -0.48 -12.95
N ASP A 284 -5.53 -1.77 -13.11
CA ASP A 284 -6.48 -2.86 -12.85
C ASP A 284 -6.92 -2.90 -11.36
N ARG A 285 -6.07 -2.47 -10.43
CA ARG A 285 -6.46 -2.34 -9.01
C ARG A 285 -7.26 -1.08 -8.73
N ILE A 286 -6.89 0.02 -9.39
CA ILE A 286 -7.49 1.34 -9.20
C ILE A 286 -8.90 1.44 -9.80
N GLU A 287 -9.20 0.68 -10.86
CA GLU A 287 -10.53 0.65 -11.49
C GLU A 287 -11.66 0.44 -10.46
N SER A 288 -11.44 -0.43 -9.46
CA SER A 288 -12.43 -0.70 -8.41
C SER A 288 -12.70 0.47 -7.45
N PHE A 289 -11.87 1.52 -7.50
CA PHE A 289 -12.00 2.74 -6.70
C PHE A 289 -12.55 3.92 -7.50
N ASP A 290 -13.11 3.68 -8.69
CA ASP A 290 -13.69 4.72 -9.54
C ASP A 290 -14.79 5.51 -8.78
N PRO A 291 -14.63 6.83 -8.60
CA PRO A 291 -15.60 7.66 -7.90
C PRO A 291 -16.96 7.69 -8.61
N ALA A 292 -17.02 7.41 -9.92
CA ALA A 292 -18.27 7.31 -10.66
C ALA A 292 -19.15 6.11 -10.25
N LEU A 293 -18.59 5.17 -9.47
CA LEU A 293 -19.33 4.03 -8.91
C LEU A 293 -20.02 4.36 -7.58
N LEU A 294 -19.76 5.53 -6.99
CA LEU A 294 -20.43 5.98 -5.78
C LEU A 294 -21.93 6.20 -6.04
N ARG A 295 -22.73 5.86 -5.03
CA ARG A 295 -24.21 5.96 -5.03
C ARG A 295 -24.68 6.85 -3.87
N THR A 296 -24.00 7.96 -3.68
CA THR A 296 -24.42 8.99 -2.74
C THR A 296 -25.53 9.82 -3.37
N GLU A 297 -26.39 10.42 -2.53
CA GLU A 297 -27.50 11.26 -3.00
C GLU A 297 -27.01 12.37 -3.95
N ASN A 298 -25.92 13.06 -3.60
CA ASN A 298 -25.36 14.14 -4.41
C ASN A 298 -24.84 13.64 -5.78
N VAL A 299 -24.13 12.51 -5.81
CA VAL A 299 -23.63 11.92 -7.06
C VAL A 299 -24.79 11.45 -7.94
N ASP A 300 -25.77 10.74 -7.37
CA ASP A 300 -26.91 10.24 -8.14
C ASP A 300 -27.79 11.40 -8.65
N ASN A 301 -28.00 12.45 -7.85
CA ASN A 301 -28.69 13.67 -8.28
C ASN A 301 -27.96 14.35 -9.44
N PHE A 302 -26.64 14.52 -9.36
CA PHE A 302 -25.85 15.09 -10.45
C PHE A 302 -25.98 14.27 -11.75
N VAL A 303 -25.88 12.94 -11.66
CA VAL A 303 -26.06 12.06 -12.82
C VAL A 303 -27.44 12.21 -13.44
N LEU A 304 -28.50 12.32 -12.63
CA LEU A 304 -29.87 12.53 -13.09
C LEU A 304 -30.02 13.90 -13.78
N THR A 305 -29.53 14.96 -13.16
CA THR A 305 -29.59 16.34 -13.70
C THR A 305 -28.94 16.42 -15.08
N MET A 306 -27.74 15.84 -15.22
CA MET A 306 -27.03 15.76 -16.50
C MET A 306 -27.80 14.93 -17.54
N LYS A 307 -28.29 13.73 -17.19
CA LYS A 307 -29.00 12.85 -18.13
C LYS A 307 -30.34 13.42 -18.60
N LEU A 308 -31.00 14.21 -17.76
CA LEU A 308 -32.25 14.89 -18.08
C LEU A 308 -32.03 16.23 -18.80
N ASN A 309 -30.76 16.63 -19.04
CA ASN A 309 -30.38 17.92 -19.62
C ASN A 309 -31.04 19.11 -18.90
N LEU A 310 -31.10 19.05 -17.57
CA LEU A 310 -31.59 20.16 -16.77
C LEU A 310 -30.57 21.29 -16.79
N ASP A 311 -31.04 22.54 -16.83
CA ASP A 311 -30.16 23.70 -16.86
C ASP A 311 -29.48 23.91 -15.50
N GLU A 312 -28.16 23.98 -15.51
CA GLU A 312 -27.35 24.18 -14.31
C GLU A 312 -26.30 25.28 -14.52
N PRO A 313 -26.62 26.54 -14.18
CA PRO A 313 -25.78 27.69 -14.49
C PRO A 313 -24.37 27.63 -13.91
N ARG A 314 -24.20 27.06 -12.70
CA ARG A 314 -22.88 26.89 -12.08
C ARG A 314 -22.03 25.88 -12.87
N LEU A 315 -22.59 24.76 -13.29
CA LEU A 315 -21.88 23.80 -14.13
C LEU A 315 -21.52 24.40 -15.49
N ASN A 316 -22.41 25.19 -16.09
CA ASN A 316 -22.14 25.89 -17.34
C ASN A 316 -20.96 26.87 -17.23
N ALA A 317 -20.88 27.62 -16.12
CA ALA A 317 -19.73 28.50 -15.83
C ALA A 317 -18.44 27.68 -15.65
N PHE A 318 -18.51 26.60 -14.87
CA PHE A 318 -17.39 25.67 -14.66
C PHE A 318 -16.86 25.10 -15.99
N ASN A 319 -17.76 24.71 -16.90
CA ASN A 319 -17.42 24.21 -18.23
C ASN A 319 -16.70 25.25 -19.11
N ASN A 320 -16.97 26.53 -18.91
CA ASN A 320 -16.23 27.57 -19.61
C ASN A 320 -14.81 27.72 -19.06
N ASP A 321 -14.63 27.57 -17.75
CA ASP A 321 -13.31 27.56 -17.13
C ASP A 321 -12.50 26.33 -17.58
N LEU A 322 -13.12 25.15 -17.68
CA LEU A 322 -12.46 23.92 -18.17
C LEU A 322 -11.86 24.06 -19.58
N LYS A 323 -12.52 24.81 -20.47
CA LYS A 323 -12.00 25.08 -21.82
C LYS A 323 -10.66 25.81 -21.79
N THR A 324 -10.41 26.64 -20.76
CA THR A 324 -9.15 27.40 -20.64
C THR A 324 -7.93 26.50 -20.38
N ILE A 325 -8.16 25.31 -19.80
CA ILE A 325 -7.12 24.30 -19.55
C ILE A 325 -7.13 23.17 -20.58
N GLY A 326 -7.89 23.33 -21.67
CA GLY A 326 -7.92 22.36 -22.78
C GLY A 326 -8.81 21.15 -22.54
N ILE A 327 -9.79 21.27 -21.64
CA ILE A 327 -10.86 20.29 -21.44
C ILE A 327 -12.13 20.83 -22.09
N SER A 328 -12.60 20.16 -23.14
CA SER A 328 -13.79 20.54 -23.90
C SER A 328 -14.65 19.32 -24.17
N GLU A 329 -15.96 19.52 -24.34
CA GLU A 329 -16.91 18.48 -24.80
C GLU A 329 -17.10 17.31 -23.82
N LEU A 330 -16.99 17.55 -22.51
CA LEU A 330 -17.39 16.56 -21.52
C LEU A 330 -18.91 16.38 -21.53
N THR A 331 -19.35 15.18 -21.90
CA THR A 331 -20.77 14.80 -22.02
C THR A 331 -21.18 13.73 -21.01
N GLU A 332 -20.24 12.86 -20.63
CA GLU A 332 -20.52 11.76 -19.71
C GLU A 332 -20.43 12.20 -18.24
N PRO A 333 -21.49 11.99 -17.42
CA PRO A 333 -21.46 12.32 -16.00
C PRO A 333 -20.32 11.66 -15.24
N ALA A 334 -19.95 10.43 -15.63
CA ALA A 334 -18.85 9.69 -15.02
C ALA A 334 -17.50 10.43 -15.17
N SER A 335 -17.25 11.03 -16.33
CA SER A 335 -16.03 11.81 -16.59
C SER A 335 -15.97 13.06 -15.71
N TYR A 336 -17.10 13.74 -15.49
CA TYR A 336 -17.18 14.85 -14.53
C TYR A 336 -16.87 14.42 -13.10
N ILE A 337 -17.48 13.32 -12.63
CA ILE A 337 -17.25 12.82 -11.27
C ILE A 337 -15.78 12.48 -11.04
N ARG A 338 -15.11 11.86 -12.02
CA ARG A 338 -13.67 11.57 -11.96
C ARG A 338 -12.81 12.84 -11.99
N LEU A 339 -13.20 13.84 -12.77
CA LEU A 339 -12.56 15.14 -12.78
C LEU A 339 -12.71 15.84 -11.42
N PHE A 340 -13.90 15.83 -10.84
CA PHE A 340 -14.15 16.40 -9.51
C PHE A 340 -13.29 15.70 -8.46
N PHE A 341 -13.19 14.38 -8.54
CA PHE A 341 -12.32 13.61 -7.66
C PHE A 341 -10.87 14.07 -7.72
N ILE A 342 -10.25 14.18 -8.91
CA ILE A 342 -8.83 14.60 -8.98
C ILE A 342 -8.60 16.06 -8.58
N LEU A 343 -9.63 16.92 -8.70
CA LEU A 343 -9.59 18.33 -8.34
C LEU A 343 -10.07 18.62 -6.91
N ARG A 344 -10.46 17.62 -6.11
CA ARG A 344 -11.09 17.80 -4.78
C ARG A 344 -10.28 18.62 -3.77
N PHE A 345 -8.96 18.73 -3.96
CA PHE A 345 -8.09 19.56 -3.12
C PHE A 345 -7.57 20.81 -3.84
N ALA A 346 -8.12 21.13 -5.01
CA ALA A 346 -7.75 22.27 -5.83
C ALA A 346 -8.85 23.34 -5.77
N GLU A 347 -8.44 24.60 -5.86
CA GLU A 347 -9.34 25.70 -6.21
C GLU A 347 -9.34 25.83 -7.75
N PHE A 348 -10.52 25.80 -8.38
CA PHE A 348 -10.66 25.90 -9.83
C PHE A 348 -12.01 26.49 -10.24
N GLY A 349 -11.96 27.51 -11.10
CA GLY A 349 -13.15 28.17 -11.64
C GLY A 349 -14.06 28.70 -10.53
N ASN A 350 -15.34 28.30 -10.56
CA ASN A 350 -16.33 28.60 -9.53
C ASN A 350 -16.46 27.53 -8.42
N ASN A 351 -15.48 26.62 -8.31
CA ASN A 351 -15.42 25.53 -7.34
C ASN A 351 -16.64 24.59 -7.36
N TYR A 352 -17.32 24.43 -8.50
CA TYR A 352 -18.43 23.48 -8.60
C TYR A 352 -18.02 22.04 -8.21
N HIS A 353 -16.79 21.63 -8.53
CA HIS A 353 -16.25 20.33 -8.15
C HIS A 353 -16.10 20.15 -6.63
N ALA A 354 -15.93 21.24 -5.88
CA ALA A 354 -15.71 21.18 -4.44
C ALA A 354 -16.96 20.73 -3.69
N ASP A 355 -18.15 20.96 -4.25
CA ASP A 355 -19.44 20.51 -3.71
C ASP A 355 -19.53 18.97 -3.57
N PHE A 356 -18.62 18.22 -4.22
CA PHE A 356 -18.54 16.76 -4.18
C PHE A 356 -17.35 16.20 -3.36
N SER A 357 -16.60 17.07 -2.68
CA SER A 357 -15.33 16.65 -2.04
C SER A 357 -15.54 15.67 -0.89
N ASP A 358 -16.62 15.82 -0.15
CA ASP A 358 -16.93 14.99 1.02
C ASP A 358 -17.31 13.55 0.63
N GLU A 359 -17.89 13.36 -0.55
CA GLU A 359 -18.21 12.06 -1.14
C GLU A 359 -16.95 11.28 -1.51
N PHE A 360 -15.87 12.01 -1.83
CA PHE A 360 -14.59 11.44 -2.22
C PHE A 360 -13.63 11.25 -1.04
N ASN A 361 -13.94 11.85 0.12
CA ASN A 361 -13.08 11.80 1.29
C ASN A 361 -12.93 10.35 1.78
N ASN A 362 -11.68 9.88 1.79
CA ASN A 362 -11.36 8.53 2.19
C ASN A 362 -11.19 8.44 3.71
N LYS A 363 -12.29 8.65 4.44
CA LYS A 363 -12.32 8.62 5.91
C LYS A 363 -11.67 7.35 6.47
N LEU A 364 -11.85 6.21 5.79
CA LEU A 364 -11.24 4.94 6.18
C LEU A 364 -9.70 4.98 6.21
N ILE A 365 -9.05 5.63 5.24
CA ILE A 365 -7.58 5.75 5.24
C ILE A 365 -7.12 6.65 6.38
N ALA A 366 -7.80 7.78 6.61
CA ALA A 366 -7.47 8.69 7.69
C ALA A 366 -7.63 7.99 9.06
N ASP A 367 -8.79 7.36 9.29
CA ASP A 367 -9.07 6.58 10.50
C ASP A 367 -8.02 5.47 10.70
N TYR A 368 -7.63 4.77 9.62
CA TYR A 368 -6.59 3.75 9.68
C TYR A 368 -5.21 4.34 10.03
N ALA A 369 -4.84 5.45 9.40
CA ALA A 369 -3.57 6.13 9.64
C ALA A 369 -3.44 6.59 11.09
N ASP A 370 -4.47 7.23 11.62
CA ASP A 370 -4.49 7.75 13.00
C ASP A 370 -4.31 6.61 14.00
N VAL A 371 -5.04 5.51 13.82
CA VAL A 371 -4.94 4.35 14.72
C VAL A 371 -3.60 3.64 14.57
N LEU A 372 -3.09 3.48 13.34
CA LEU A 372 -1.79 2.86 13.08
C LEU A 372 -0.66 3.65 13.75
N VAL A 373 -0.57 4.95 13.48
CA VAL A 373 0.48 5.82 14.02
C VAL A 373 0.41 5.85 15.55
N ALA A 374 -0.80 5.97 16.12
CA ALA A 374 -0.97 5.93 17.57
C ALA A 374 -0.48 4.60 18.18
N HIS A 375 -0.67 3.45 17.52
CA HIS A 375 -0.12 2.18 18.01
C HIS A 375 1.40 2.07 17.86
N GLN A 376 1.99 2.71 16.85
CA GLN A 376 3.43 2.69 16.60
C GLN A 376 4.21 3.58 17.57
N ASP A 377 3.64 4.74 17.91
CA ASP A 377 4.32 5.76 18.72
C ASP A 377 4.06 5.60 20.23
N TYR A 378 3.09 4.76 20.63
CA TYR A 378 2.74 4.56 22.03
C TYR A 378 3.87 3.95 22.87
N THR A 379 4.41 4.72 23.82
CA THR A 379 5.53 4.32 24.68
C THR A 379 5.18 4.16 26.18
N ASN A 380 3.89 4.14 26.54
CA ASN A 380 3.40 4.08 27.93
C ASN A 380 3.71 5.33 28.79
N GLU A 381 4.31 6.38 28.21
CA GLU A 381 4.61 7.67 28.86
C GLU A 381 3.62 8.74 28.39
N GLN A 382 2.77 9.24 29.29
CA GLN A 382 1.96 10.48 29.29
C GLN A 382 1.37 11.08 27.97
N ASP A 383 1.34 10.40 26.82
CA ASP A 383 0.63 10.89 25.65
C ASP A 383 -0.86 10.52 25.74
N GLU A 384 -1.64 11.43 26.33
CA GLU A 384 -3.10 11.27 26.43
C GLU A 384 -3.77 11.19 25.05
N ASN A 385 -3.18 11.80 24.00
CA ASN A 385 -3.80 11.85 22.68
C ASN A 385 -3.77 10.47 22.00
N GLU A 386 -2.59 9.84 21.92
CA GLU A 386 -2.45 8.48 21.39
C GLU A 386 -3.34 7.48 22.14
N LYS A 387 -3.31 7.58 23.48
CA LYS A 387 -4.14 6.73 24.34
C LYS A 387 -5.63 6.90 24.06
N ASN A 388 -6.09 8.13 23.79
CA ASN A 388 -7.48 8.41 23.45
C ASN A 388 -7.85 7.82 22.07
N ILE A 389 -6.99 7.96 21.07
CA ILE A 389 -7.18 7.37 19.72
C ILE A 389 -7.28 5.84 19.81
N ILE A 390 -6.31 5.21 20.49
CA ILE A 390 -6.29 3.76 20.71
C ILE A 390 -7.56 3.32 21.45
N ASN A 391 -7.89 3.96 22.57
CA ASN A 391 -9.06 3.60 23.37
C ASN A 391 -10.38 3.75 22.61
N ASN A 392 -10.49 4.79 21.77
CA ASN A 392 -11.63 4.99 20.88
C ASN A 392 -11.74 3.86 19.85
N PHE A 393 -10.63 3.47 19.22
CA PHE A 393 -10.61 2.30 18.32
C PHE A 393 -11.06 1.03 19.05
N TYR A 394 -10.46 0.69 20.19
CA TYR A 394 -10.82 -0.55 20.89
C TYR A 394 -12.28 -0.57 21.34
N LYS A 395 -12.78 0.51 21.97
CA LYS A 395 -14.15 0.53 22.51
C LYS A 395 -15.21 0.66 21.43
N ASN A 396 -15.07 1.67 20.57
CA ASN A 396 -16.14 2.08 19.66
C ASN A 396 -16.05 1.40 18.31
N THR A 397 -14.88 0.86 17.94
CA THR A 397 -14.71 0.12 16.69
C THR A 397 -14.61 -1.38 16.94
N LEU A 398 -13.55 -1.85 17.60
CA LEU A 398 -13.25 -3.28 17.71
C LEU A 398 -14.23 -4.04 18.62
N PHE A 399 -14.34 -3.65 19.90
CA PHE A 399 -15.17 -4.37 20.88
C PHE A 399 -16.66 -4.24 20.55
N SER A 400 -17.11 -3.08 20.07
CA SER A 400 -18.49 -2.90 19.60
C SER A 400 -18.80 -3.84 18.43
N ALA A 401 -17.89 -3.96 17.46
CA ALA A 401 -18.08 -4.83 16.30
C ALA A 401 -18.04 -6.31 16.69
N LEU A 402 -17.11 -6.70 17.57
CA LEU A 402 -17.03 -8.06 18.11
C LEU A 402 -18.31 -8.45 18.84
N TRP A 403 -18.85 -7.56 19.68
CA TRP A 403 -20.11 -7.80 20.38
C TRP A 403 -21.25 -8.04 19.39
N ARG A 404 -21.39 -7.20 18.36
CA ARG A 404 -22.41 -7.39 17.30
C ARG A 404 -22.21 -8.66 16.50
N TYR A 405 -20.95 -9.01 16.23
CA TYR A 405 -20.61 -10.18 15.44
C TYR A 405 -20.90 -11.48 16.19
N ILE A 406 -20.52 -11.57 17.47
CA ILE A 406 -20.80 -12.72 18.34
C ILE A 406 -22.30 -12.85 18.58
N ASN A 407 -22.99 -11.75 18.87
CA ASN A 407 -24.42 -11.73 19.21
C ASN A 407 -25.33 -11.62 17.98
N ARG A 408 -24.85 -11.93 16.77
CA ARG A 408 -25.61 -11.79 15.51
C ARG A 408 -26.95 -12.55 15.50
N SER A 409 -27.07 -13.62 16.28
CA SER A 409 -28.28 -14.43 16.45
C SER A 409 -29.08 -14.12 17.71
N ALA A 410 -28.64 -13.15 18.51
CA ALA A 410 -29.20 -12.80 19.82
C ALA A 410 -29.09 -11.27 20.09
N PRO A 411 -29.70 -10.40 19.25
CA PRO A 411 -29.60 -8.95 19.40
C PRO A 411 -30.24 -8.40 20.68
N GLN A 412 -31.08 -9.18 21.36
CA GLN A 412 -31.75 -8.81 22.61
C GLN A 412 -30.83 -8.83 23.85
N LEU A 413 -29.62 -9.38 23.74
CA LEU A 413 -28.68 -9.41 24.86
C LEU A 413 -28.27 -7.99 25.28
N LYS A 414 -28.08 -7.78 26.58
CA LYS A 414 -27.64 -6.49 27.13
C LYS A 414 -26.17 -6.23 26.81
N ASN A 415 -25.76 -4.97 26.95
CA ASN A 415 -24.40 -4.55 26.68
C ASN A 415 -23.41 -5.29 27.60
N LYS A 416 -22.33 -5.88 27.06
CA LYS A 416 -21.34 -6.78 27.72
C LYS A 416 -21.74 -8.24 27.93
N GLN A 417 -22.97 -8.63 27.58
CA GLN A 417 -23.35 -10.03 27.51
C GLN A 417 -22.92 -10.61 26.16
N PHE A 418 -22.26 -11.76 26.17
CA PHE A 418 -21.80 -12.45 24.97
C PHE A 418 -22.47 -13.81 24.85
N LEU A 419 -23.01 -14.11 23.67
CA LEU A 419 -23.65 -15.37 23.36
C LEU A 419 -22.63 -16.53 23.35
N ILE A 420 -22.86 -17.53 24.18
CA ILE A 420 -22.12 -18.81 24.20
C ILE A 420 -22.76 -19.77 23.21
N ALA A 421 -24.05 -20.02 23.36
CA ALA A 421 -24.81 -20.98 22.59
C ALA A 421 -26.28 -20.58 22.48
N LYS A 422 -26.96 -21.12 21.47
CA LYS A 422 -28.40 -21.04 21.31
C LYS A 422 -28.93 -22.44 21.06
N GLU A 423 -29.81 -22.91 21.94
CA GLU A 423 -30.54 -24.17 21.76
C GLU A 423 -32.04 -23.88 21.79
N ASN A 424 -32.74 -24.27 20.73
CA ASN A 424 -34.15 -23.92 20.52
C ASN A 424 -34.38 -22.40 20.62
N ASN A 425 -35.17 -21.95 21.61
CA ASN A 425 -35.46 -20.54 21.90
C ASN A 425 -34.72 -20.03 23.15
N ILE A 426 -33.87 -20.85 23.78
CA ILE A 426 -33.09 -20.46 24.94
C ILE A 426 -31.71 -19.98 24.49
N LEU A 427 -31.30 -18.82 24.98
CA LEU A 427 -29.96 -18.28 24.78
C LEU A 427 -29.12 -18.49 26.03
N PHE A 428 -27.90 -18.99 25.84
CA PHE A 428 -26.89 -19.05 26.88
C PHE A 428 -25.86 -17.98 26.62
N ALA A 429 -25.67 -17.07 27.56
CA ALA A 429 -24.71 -15.98 27.50
C ALA A 429 -23.86 -15.91 28.76
N THR A 430 -22.79 -15.13 28.74
CA THR A 430 -22.01 -14.78 29.93
C THR A 430 -21.67 -13.30 29.88
N ASP A 431 -21.45 -12.72 31.05
CA ASP A 431 -20.81 -11.42 31.15
C ASP A 431 -19.32 -11.56 30.86
N LEU A 432 -18.81 -10.75 29.93
CA LEU A 432 -17.39 -10.74 29.58
C LEU A 432 -16.87 -9.31 29.49
N LYS A 433 -15.70 -9.07 30.06
CA LYS A 433 -15.00 -7.78 29.93
C LYS A 433 -13.76 -7.95 29.06
N LEU A 434 -13.77 -7.28 27.91
CA LEU A 434 -12.62 -7.13 27.03
C LEU A 434 -11.80 -5.91 27.46
N PHE A 435 -10.48 -6.07 27.56
CA PHE A 435 -9.55 -5.01 27.92
C PHE A 435 -8.43 -4.86 26.90
N VAL A 436 -7.82 -3.68 26.85
CA VAL A 436 -6.64 -3.39 26.04
C VAL A 436 -5.39 -3.83 26.81
N ASP A 437 -4.44 -4.48 26.15
CA ASP A 437 -3.13 -4.79 26.73
C ASP A 437 -2.10 -3.67 26.50
N TRP A 438 -2.22 -2.58 27.26
CA TRP A 438 -1.31 -1.43 27.14
C TRP A 438 0.19 -1.79 27.26
N PRO A 439 0.62 -2.64 28.22
CA PRO A 439 2.03 -3.04 28.28
C PRO A 439 2.56 -3.75 27.03
N LEU A 440 1.72 -4.53 26.32
CA LEU A 440 2.16 -5.18 25.08
C LEU A 440 2.21 -4.19 23.92
N ILE A 441 1.26 -3.27 23.82
CA ILE A 441 1.30 -2.19 22.80
C ILE A 441 2.60 -1.40 22.97
N ALA A 442 2.93 -0.97 24.19
CA ALA A 442 4.12 -0.15 24.45
C ALA A 442 5.47 -0.87 24.20
N LYS A 443 5.47 -2.20 24.22
CA LYS A 443 6.66 -3.01 23.93
C LYS A 443 6.75 -3.43 22.48
N TYR A 444 5.68 -3.27 21.72
CA TYR A 444 5.58 -3.77 20.37
C TYR A 444 6.09 -2.73 19.37
N ASP A 445 7.38 -2.81 19.06
CA ASP A 445 7.97 -2.03 17.98
C ASP A 445 7.63 -2.68 16.62
N SER A 446 6.81 -1.99 15.82
CA SER A 446 6.45 -2.45 14.48
C SER A 446 6.16 -1.30 13.56
N GLN A 447 7.04 -1.12 12.59
CA GLN A 447 6.91 -0.11 11.54
C GLN A 447 6.10 -0.64 10.32
N ASP A 448 5.31 -1.70 10.49
CA ASP A 448 4.52 -2.24 9.39
C ASP A 448 3.35 -1.32 9.02
N LEU A 449 3.35 -0.83 7.78
CA LEU A 449 2.29 0.02 7.24
C LEU A 449 0.99 -0.77 6.99
N MET A 450 1.10 -2.08 6.74
CA MET A 450 0.01 -2.92 6.24
C MET A 450 -0.93 -3.41 7.34
N ALA A 451 -0.44 -3.51 8.58
CA ALA A 451 -1.25 -3.85 9.74
C ALA A 451 -0.60 -3.42 11.06
N PHE A 452 -1.40 -2.96 12.02
CA PHE A 452 -1.00 -2.91 13.43
C PHE A 452 -1.52 -4.13 14.18
N LYS A 453 -0.95 -4.43 15.35
CA LYS A 453 -1.43 -5.52 16.20
C LYS A 453 -2.35 -4.99 17.30
N ALA A 454 -3.56 -5.53 17.37
CA ALA A 454 -4.48 -5.31 18.46
C ALA A 454 -4.27 -6.38 19.55
N PHE A 455 -3.85 -5.94 20.74
CA PHE A 455 -3.62 -6.79 21.90
C PHE A 455 -4.80 -6.71 22.86
N ILE A 456 -5.51 -7.83 22.98
CA ILE A 456 -6.76 -7.94 23.74
C ILE A 456 -6.52 -8.82 24.95
N LYS A 457 -7.07 -8.41 26.11
CA LYS A 457 -7.19 -9.24 27.30
C LYS A 457 -8.64 -9.65 27.53
N VAL A 458 -8.83 -10.91 27.90
CA VAL A 458 -10.08 -11.45 28.41
C VAL A 458 -9.82 -11.98 29.80
N ASN A 459 -10.58 -11.52 30.80
CA ASN A 459 -10.39 -11.89 32.21
C ASN A 459 -8.91 -11.76 32.67
N GLN A 460 -8.27 -10.66 32.29
CA GLN A 460 -6.85 -10.34 32.54
C GLN A 460 -5.81 -11.22 31.84
N LYS A 461 -6.23 -12.23 31.06
CA LYS A 461 -5.33 -13.05 30.23
C LYS A 461 -5.22 -12.48 28.81
N PRO A 462 -4.00 -12.35 28.26
CA PRO A 462 -3.84 -11.93 26.87
C PRO A 462 -4.35 -13.02 25.93
N ILE A 463 -4.97 -12.61 24.83
CA ILE A 463 -5.29 -13.47 23.71
C ILE A 463 -4.06 -13.53 22.78
N GLU A 464 -3.65 -14.75 22.42
CA GLU A 464 -2.54 -15.00 21.50
C GLU A 464 -2.96 -15.91 20.33
N PRO A 465 -2.51 -15.62 19.08
CA PRO A 465 -1.71 -14.46 18.70
C PRO A 465 -2.52 -13.15 18.70
N ALA A 466 -1.84 -12.02 18.84
CA ALA A 466 -2.48 -10.71 18.74
C ALA A 466 -3.11 -10.50 17.35
N LEU A 467 -4.28 -9.85 17.30
CA LEU A 467 -5.05 -9.68 16.07
C LEU A 467 -4.34 -8.68 15.14
N PRO A 468 -3.91 -9.08 13.92
CA PRO A 468 -3.43 -8.14 12.93
C PRO A 468 -4.60 -7.36 12.32
N VAL A 469 -4.59 -6.04 12.44
CA VAL A 469 -5.63 -5.14 11.93
C VAL A 469 -5.08 -4.38 10.72
N ASN A 470 -5.47 -4.81 9.53
CA ASN A 470 -5.25 -4.08 8.28
C ASN A 470 -6.48 -3.19 7.94
N ILE A 471 -6.37 -2.37 6.91
CA ILE A 471 -7.44 -1.44 6.50
C ILE A 471 -8.75 -2.16 6.16
N ASN A 472 -8.69 -3.35 5.56
CA ASN A 472 -9.87 -4.12 5.18
C ASN A 472 -10.60 -4.66 6.41
N LEU A 473 -9.87 -5.10 7.43
CA LEU A 473 -10.46 -5.51 8.71
C LEU A 473 -11.06 -4.31 9.43
N LEU A 474 -10.37 -3.16 9.43
CA LEU A 474 -10.93 -1.93 9.99
C LEU A 474 -12.26 -1.55 9.30
N GLU A 475 -12.31 -1.59 7.96
CA GLU A 475 -13.53 -1.33 7.20
C GLU A 475 -14.66 -2.28 7.61
N LEU A 476 -14.35 -3.59 7.73
CA LEU A 476 -15.33 -4.58 8.15
C LEU A 476 -15.85 -4.29 9.56
N LEU A 477 -14.98 -3.94 10.51
CA LEU A 477 -15.37 -3.58 11.87
C LEU A 477 -16.30 -2.35 11.88
N GLN A 478 -15.96 -1.31 11.12
CA GLN A 478 -16.81 -0.12 10.98
C GLN A 478 -18.18 -0.47 10.38
N ARG A 479 -18.22 -1.31 9.34
CA ARG A 479 -19.47 -1.76 8.69
C ARG A 479 -20.32 -2.63 9.63
N LEU A 480 -19.72 -3.52 10.41
CA LEU A 480 -20.42 -4.29 11.46
C LEU A 480 -21.11 -3.36 12.47
N ASN A 481 -20.45 -2.27 12.85
CA ASN A 481 -21.04 -1.23 13.71
C ASN A 481 -22.16 -0.41 13.06
N LEU A 482 -22.33 -0.52 11.74
CA LEU A 482 -23.48 0.01 11.01
C LEU A 482 -24.57 -1.06 10.74
N GLY A 483 -24.40 -2.27 11.26
CA GLY A 483 -25.36 -3.37 11.11
C GLY A 483 -25.15 -4.24 9.87
N TYR A 484 -24.02 -4.06 9.16
CA TYR A 484 -23.65 -4.91 8.04
C TYR A 484 -23.47 -6.37 8.48
N ARG A 485 -23.82 -7.31 7.60
CA ARG A 485 -23.56 -8.74 7.79
C ARG A 485 -22.52 -9.19 6.76
N PRO A 486 -21.40 -9.80 7.20
CA PRO A 486 -20.32 -10.19 6.29
C PRO A 486 -20.78 -11.17 5.21
N ASN A 487 -20.19 -11.07 4.04
CA ASN A 487 -20.51 -11.92 2.89
C ASN A 487 -19.26 -12.63 2.33
N LYS A 488 -19.38 -13.27 1.15
CA LYS A 488 -18.29 -14.03 0.51
C LYS A 488 -17.03 -13.20 0.23
N TYR A 489 -17.14 -11.89 0.05
CA TYR A 489 -16.02 -11.00 -0.24
C TYR A 489 -15.19 -10.66 1.01
N ASP A 490 -15.75 -10.84 2.21
CA ASP A 490 -15.07 -10.56 3.47
C ASP A 490 -14.29 -11.76 4.03
N LYS A 491 -14.15 -12.84 3.23
CA LYS A 491 -13.70 -14.17 3.70
C LYS A 491 -12.40 -14.12 4.52
N SER A 492 -11.39 -13.36 4.10
CA SER A 492 -10.12 -13.27 4.81
C SER A 492 -10.25 -12.58 6.17
N CYS A 493 -11.02 -11.49 6.25
CA CYS A 493 -11.26 -10.75 7.48
C CYS A 493 -12.18 -11.54 8.42
N VAL A 494 -13.18 -12.24 7.88
CA VAL A 494 -14.06 -13.13 8.64
C VAL A 494 -13.28 -14.28 9.27
N LEU A 495 -12.31 -14.87 8.55
CA LEU A 495 -11.45 -15.92 9.13
C LEU A 495 -10.68 -15.42 10.36
N LEU A 496 -10.08 -14.22 10.29
CA LEU A 496 -9.39 -13.60 11.43
C LEU A 496 -10.34 -13.32 12.61
N LEU A 497 -11.55 -12.84 12.31
CA LEU A 497 -12.57 -12.60 13.33
C LEU A 497 -13.07 -13.90 13.96
N ASP A 498 -13.30 -14.94 13.17
CA ASP A 498 -13.75 -16.24 13.66
C ASP A 498 -12.68 -16.88 14.56
N GLU A 499 -11.41 -16.82 14.18
CA GLU A 499 -10.29 -17.28 15.03
C GLU A 499 -10.25 -16.56 16.37
N LEU A 500 -10.35 -15.22 16.35
CA LEU A 500 -10.42 -14.43 17.58
C LEU A 500 -11.67 -14.75 18.43
N VAL A 501 -12.83 -14.93 17.79
CA VAL A 501 -14.07 -15.26 18.48
C VAL A 501 -14.00 -16.63 19.14
N GLU A 502 -13.41 -17.63 18.49
CA GLU A 502 -13.21 -18.95 19.10
C GLU A 502 -12.29 -18.87 20.32
N GLN A 503 -11.23 -18.06 20.28
CA GLN A 503 -10.38 -17.81 21.44
C GLN A 503 -11.13 -17.11 22.58
N ILE A 504 -11.98 -16.12 22.25
CA ILE A 504 -12.84 -15.45 23.22
C ILE A 504 -13.83 -16.45 23.84
N LYS A 505 -14.46 -17.32 23.04
CA LYS A 505 -15.39 -18.35 23.53
C LYS A 505 -14.72 -19.36 24.45
N LEU A 506 -13.49 -19.75 24.17
CA LEU A 506 -12.71 -20.63 25.05
C LEU A 506 -12.49 -20.02 26.44
N GLU A 507 -12.34 -18.70 26.53
CA GLU A 507 -12.28 -18.00 27.81
C GLU A 507 -13.67 -17.76 28.43
N MET A 508 -14.71 -17.53 27.61
CA MET A 508 -16.10 -17.44 28.08
C MET A 508 -16.57 -18.74 28.75
N ALA A 509 -16.16 -19.90 28.23
CA ALA A 509 -16.50 -21.21 28.80
C ALA A 509 -15.89 -21.43 30.21
N LYS A 510 -14.94 -20.59 30.63
CA LYS A 510 -14.33 -20.60 31.96
C LYS A 510 -14.95 -19.55 32.89
N SER A 511 -15.96 -18.81 32.43
CA SER A 511 -16.65 -17.81 33.25
C SER A 511 -17.42 -18.48 34.38
N ASP A 512 -17.44 -17.82 35.53
CA ASP A 512 -18.25 -18.23 36.68
C ASP A 512 -19.70 -17.76 36.55
N THR A 513 -20.03 -16.95 35.54
CA THR A 513 -21.39 -16.47 35.27
C THR A 513 -21.99 -17.11 34.02
N LEU A 514 -23.25 -17.53 34.13
CA LEU A 514 -24.06 -18.04 33.02
C LEU A 514 -25.43 -17.36 33.05
N ILE A 515 -25.77 -16.69 31.96
CA ILE A 515 -27.04 -16.00 31.76
C ILE A 515 -27.88 -16.84 30.82
N ILE A 516 -29.07 -17.20 31.24
CA ILE A 516 -30.02 -18.01 30.49
C ILE A 516 -31.20 -17.10 30.15
N VAL A 517 -31.42 -16.84 28.87
CA VAL A 517 -32.56 -16.03 28.39
C VAL A 517 -33.55 -16.97 27.73
N ASP A 518 -34.73 -17.12 28.35
CA ASP A 518 -35.90 -17.78 27.78
C ASP A 518 -36.85 -16.73 27.16
N GLU A 519 -37.92 -17.16 26.49
CA GLU A 519 -38.90 -16.26 25.83
C GLU A 519 -39.53 -15.25 26.78
N TYR A 520 -39.56 -15.53 28.08
CA TYR A 520 -40.28 -14.73 29.09
C TYR A 520 -39.41 -14.27 30.27
N GLU A 521 -38.33 -14.98 30.59
CA GLU A 521 -37.54 -14.77 31.83
C GLU A 521 -36.03 -14.80 31.54
N ILE A 522 -35.27 -14.07 32.38
CA ILE A 522 -33.80 -14.06 32.37
C ILE A 522 -33.33 -14.63 33.70
N TYR A 523 -32.58 -15.72 33.64
CA TYR A 523 -31.92 -16.28 34.82
C TYR A 523 -30.43 -15.99 34.76
N GLU A 524 -29.84 -15.67 35.91
CA GLU A 524 -28.41 -15.52 36.10
C GLU A 524 -27.95 -16.60 37.07
N ALA A 525 -26.97 -17.39 36.64
CA ALA A 525 -26.34 -18.42 37.45
C ALA A 525 -24.89 -18.01 37.72
N GLU A 526 -24.52 -17.89 38.98
CA GLU A 526 -23.16 -17.60 39.41
C GLU A 526 -22.59 -18.80 40.16
N ARG A 527 -21.35 -19.18 39.82
CA ARG A 527 -20.64 -20.27 40.45
C ARG A 527 -19.82 -19.73 41.62
N ASP A 528 -20.17 -20.16 42.84
CA ASP A 528 -19.40 -19.90 44.05
C ASP A 528 -18.89 -21.23 44.62
N ASP A 529 -17.58 -21.48 44.48
CA ASP A 529 -16.90 -22.74 44.81
C ASP A 529 -17.57 -24.00 44.20
N ASN A 530 -18.38 -24.71 45.00
CA ASN A 530 -19.09 -25.94 44.66
C ASN A 530 -20.61 -25.75 44.55
N MET A 531 -21.11 -24.52 44.70
CA MET A 531 -22.53 -24.18 44.67
C MET A 531 -22.81 -23.34 43.42
N ILE A 532 -24.00 -23.51 42.85
CA ILE A 532 -24.50 -22.65 41.78
C ILE A 532 -25.67 -21.87 42.38
N GLU A 533 -25.50 -20.55 42.51
CA GLU A 533 -26.59 -19.67 42.91
C GLU A 533 -27.33 -19.22 41.65
N MET A 534 -28.66 -19.35 41.66
CA MET A 534 -29.52 -18.89 40.57
C MET A 534 -30.41 -17.75 41.03
N THR A 535 -30.38 -16.65 40.28
CA THR A 535 -31.20 -15.46 40.48
C THR A 535 -32.06 -15.21 39.24
N GLU A 536 -33.35 -14.96 39.45
CA GLU A 536 -34.29 -14.53 38.41
C GLU A 536 -34.25 -12.99 38.32
N GLN A 537 -34.05 -12.42 37.12
CA GLN A 537 -33.90 -10.97 36.90
C GLN A 537 -35.19 -10.25 36.53
#